data_AF-A0A8T4BIG1-F1
#
_entry.id   AF-A0A8T4BIG1-F1
#
_cell.length_a   1.000
_cell.length_b   1.000
_cell.length_c   1.000
_cell.angle_alpha   90.00
_cell.angle_beta   90.00
_cell.angle_gamma   90.00
#
_symmetry.space_group_name_H-M   'P 1'
#
loop_
_entity.id
_entity.type
_entity.pdbx_description
1 polymer ?
#
loop_
_entity_poly.entity_id
_entity_poly.type
_entity_poly.pdbx_seq_one_letter_code
_entity_poly.pdbx_strand_id
1 'polypeptide(L)'
;MNSVQEKRGGPYPKIKQKERRDKVHKLHVMYGYSARKIADMLNVHRNTVNEDIKYLESLDSENWKEYDVESWMTKQLQRLEFQRSEIMEELDKEQESKYRVQHWKQIFNIDNKITEIAMKTMPHRADKIDSETITDSMVEEVIHHLMKLKGNEDARYKDGEMTREIIKFLKCDVLLASRIINKMNILGLRYCTEPSHETMSITFYNISKFSEMRGIN
;
A
#
# COMPACT_ATOMS: atom_id res chain seq x y z
N MET A 1 -31.69 30.91 25.69
CA MET A 1 -30.62 30.49 24.75
C MET A 1 -29.75 31.71 24.48
N ASN A 2 -28.54 31.74 25.01
CA ASN A 2 -27.65 32.91 24.91
C ASN A 2 -27.05 33.01 23.50
N SER A 3 -27.52 33.97 22.71
CA SER A 3 -26.85 34.41 21.47
C SER A 3 -25.55 35.12 21.84
N VAL A 4 -24.42 34.41 21.74
CA VAL A 4 -23.11 35.04 21.92
C VAL A 4 -22.86 35.94 20.72
N GLN A 5 -22.99 37.26 20.92
CA GLN A 5 -22.69 38.27 19.92
C GLN A 5 -21.30 38.09 19.31
N GLU A 6 -21.23 38.24 17.99
CA GLU A 6 -20.02 38.17 17.18
C GLU A 6 -19.08 39.33 17.51
N LYS A 7 -17.82 39.01 17.88
CA LYS A 7 -16.80 40.03 18.11
C LYS A 7 -16.42 40.70 16.79
N ARG A 8 -16.59 42.03 16.73
CA ARG A 8 -16.13 42.92 15.65
C ARG A 8 -14.72 43.50 15.91
N GLY A 9 -13.83 42.76 16.60
CA GLY A 9 -12.45 43.18 16.84
C GLY A 9 -11.74 42.49 18.02
N GLY A 10 -10.43 42.28 17.85
CA GLY A 10 -9.50 41.70 18.85
C GLY A 10 -9.29 40.17 18.72
N PRO A 11 -8.14 39.63 19.20
CA PRO A 11 -7.88 38.19 19.15
C PRO A 11 -8.95 37.38 19.88
N TYR A 12 -9.34 36.24 19.30
CA TYR A 12 -10.23 35.30 19.98
C TYR A 12 -9.57 34.73 21.24
N PRO A 13 -10.33 34.36 22.29
CA PRO A 13 -9.80 33.59 23.41
C PRO A 13 -9.13 32.30 22.92
N LYS A 14 -8.02 31.88 23.56
CA LYS A 14 -7.24 30.70 23.15
C LYS A 14 -8.08 29.43 22.97
N ILE A 15 -9.07 29.23 23.84
CA ILE A 15 -10.01 28.09 23.76
C ILE A 15 -10.82 28.14 22.45
N LYS A 16 -11.42 29.28 22.13
CA LYS A 16 -12.19 29.46 20.88
C LYS A 16 -11.32 29.37 19.63
N GLN A 17 -10.07 29.80 19.72
CA GLN A 17 -9.11 29.61 18.62
C GLN A 17 -8.85 28.12 18.37
N LYS A 18 -8.65 27.34 19.44
CA LYS A 18 -8.45 25.90 19.34
C LYS A 18 -9.66 25.20 18.72
N GLU A 19 -10.86 25.44 19.24
CA GLU A 19 -12.10 24.86 18.70
C GLU A 19 -12.31 25.21 17.22
N ARG A 20 -12.00 26.45 16.83
CA ARG A 20 -12.07 26.87 15.44
C ARG A 20 -11.02 26.16 14.59
N ARG A 21 -9.77 26.06 15.05
CA ARG A 21 -8.69 25.34 14.36
C ARG A 21 -9.03 23.86 14.19
N ASP A 22 -9.63 23.21 15.18
CA ASP A 22 -10.06 21.81 15.08
C ASP A 22 -11.12 21.65 13.97
N LYS A 23 -12.08 22.59 13.89
CA LYS A 23 -13.08 22.63 12.80
C LYS A 23 -12.45 22.93 11.45
N VAL A 24 -11.54 23.90 11.37
CA VAL A 24 -10.81 24.24 10.14
C VAL A 24 -9.98 23.06 9.67
N HIS A 25 -9.29 22.37 10.58
CA HIS A 25 -8.54 21.15 10.29
C HIS A 25 -9.45 20.07 9.70
N LYS A 26 -10.59 19.79 10.35
CA LYS A 26 -11.57 18.83 9.81
C LYS A 26 -12.02 19.24 8.39
N LEU A 27 -12.50 20.47 8.22
CA LEU A 27 -13.03 20.99 6.95
C LEU A 27 -11.97 21.07 5.83
N HIS A 28 -10.75 21.45 6.16
CA HIS A 28 -9.69 21.62 5.18
C HIS A 28 -9.00 20.30 4.86
N VAL A 29 -8.56 19.54 5.88
CA VAL A 29 -7.77 18.33 5.67
C VAL A 29 -8.67 17.15 5.30
N MET A 30 -9.78 16.94 6.02
CA MET A 30 -10.65 15.77 5.78
C MET A 30 -11.61 16.02 4.61
N TYR A 31 -12.25 17.18 4.55
CA TYR A 31 -13.21 17.46 3.48
C TYR A 31 -12.59 18.13 2.25
N GLY A 32 -11.38 18.70 2.37
CA GLY A 32 -10.72 19.44 1.27
C GLY A 32 -11.48 20.68 0.82
N TYR A 33 -12.21 21.32 1.73
CA TYR A 33 -12.85 22.58 1.41
C TYR A 33 -11.83 23.72 1.32
N SER A 34 -12.11 24.63 0.40
CA SER A 34 -11.32 25.85 0.25
C SER A 34 -11.55 26.77 1.44
N ALA A 35 -10.55 27.59 1.78
CA ALA A 35 -10.66 28.57 2.87
C ALA A 35 -11.88 29.49 2.74
N ARG A 36 -12.31 29.79 1.50
CA ARG A 36 -13.54 30.55 1.23
C ARG A 36 -14.78 29.80 1.71
N LYS A 37 -14.95 28.54 1.30
CA LYS A 37 -16.10 27.73 1.73
C LYS A 37 -16.13 27.51 3.24
N ILE A 38 -14.96 27.33 3.86
CA ILE A 38 -14.83 27.18 5.30
C ILE A 38 -15.22 28.46 6.03
N ALA A 39 -14.78 29.62 5.53
CA ALA A 39 -15.15 30.93 6.05
C ALA A 39 -16.67 31.13 6.05
N ASP A 40 -17.32 30.78 4.95
CA ASP A 40 -18.79 30.83 4.83
C ASP A 40 -19.47 29.87 5.82
N MET A 41 -18.98 28.63 5.95
CA MET A 41 -19.53 27.61 6.86
C MET A 41 -19.37 27.95 8.34
N LEU A 42 -18.26 28.59 8.74
CA LEU A 42 -17.97 28.91 10.13
C LEU A 42 -18.40 30.34 10.52
N ASN A 43 -18.88 31.13 9.55
CA ASN A 43 -19.12 32.57 9.67
C ASN A 43 -17.90 33.32 10.23
N VAL A 44 -16.72 33.05 9.66
CA VAL A 44 -15.44 33.68 10.05
C VAL A 44 -14.78 34.28 8.82
N HIS A 45 -14.01 35.36 9.00
CA HIS A 45 -13.28 35.98 7.90
C HIS A 45 -12.28 35.02 7.23
N ARG A 46 -12.22 35.02 5.89
CA ARG A 46 -11.33 34.13 5.11
C ARG A 46 -9.87 34.21 5.52
N ASN A 47 -9.37 35.40 5.85
CA ASN A 47 -7.97 35.56 6.28
C ASN A 47 -7.68 34.83 7.59
N THR A 48 -8.63 34.80 8.53
CA THR A 48 -8.49 34.03 9.77
C THR A 48 -8.42 32.54 9.50
N VAL A 49 -9.23 32.04 8.55
CA VAL A 49 -9.15 30.64 8.12
C VAL A 49 -7.80 30.34 7.46
N ASN A 50 -7.30 31.24 6.60
CA ASN A 50 -5.97 31.08 5.97
C ASN A 50 -4.85 31.05 7.02
N GLU A 51 -4.91 31.91 8.03
CA GLU A 51 -3.95 31.93 9.15
C GLU A 51 -4.01 30.63 9.95
N ASP A 52 -5.21 30.12 10.24
CA ASP A 52 -5.38 28.85 10.95
C ASP A 52 -4.86 27.67 10.12
N ILE A 53 -5.10 27.65 8.79
CA ILE A 53 -4.53 26.63 7.89
C ILE A 53 -3.01 26.69 7.93
N LYS A 54 -2.41 27.87 7.76
CA LYS A 54 -0.94 28.03 7.82
C LYS A 54 -0.36 27.56 9.15
N TYR A 55 -1.04 27.86 10.25
CA TYR A 55 -0.62 27.39 11.57
C TYR A 55 -0.65 25.86 11.68
N LEU A 56 -1.73 25.23 11.21
CA LEU A 56 -1.85 23.77 11.20
C LEU A 56 -0.82 23.11 10.28
N GLU A 57 -0.60 23.67 9.09
CA GLU A 57 0.44 23.22 8.17
C GLU A 57 1.83 23.38 8.77
N SER A 58 2.09 24.45 9.54
CA SER A 58 3.38 24.62 10.22
C SER A 58 3.62 23.55 11.28
N LEU A 59 2.60 23.21 12.07
CA LEU A 59 2.66 22.13 13.08
C LEU A 59 2.91 20.77 12.44
N ASP A 60 2.28 20.54 11.29
CA ASP A 60 2.56 19.35 10.50
C ASP A 60 4.02 19.41 10.02
N SER A 61 4.43 20.48 9.34
CA SER A 61 5.73 20.62 8.65
C SER A 61 6.95 20.49 9.56
N GLU A 62 6.86 20.84 10.84
CA GLU A 62 7.94 20.60 11.81
C GLU A 62 8.26 19.10 11.97
N ASN A 63 7.31 18.21 11.60
CA ASN A 63 7.51 16.77 11.56
C ASN A 63 7.92 16.22 10.18
N TRP A 64 7.88 17.03 9.10
CA TRP A 64 8.15 16.59 7.74
C TRP A 64 9.38 17.29 7.17
N LYS A 65 10.51 16.57 7.09
CA LYS A 65 11.62 16.99 6.22
C LYS A 65 11.16 16.87 4.75
N GLU A 66 11.56 17.85 3.94
CA GLU A 66 11.40 17.98 2.48
C GLU A 66 10.59 16.89 1.74
N TYR A 67 9.40 17.27 1.22
CA TYR A 67 8.69 16.60 0.13
C TYR A 67 8.65 15.06 0.19
N ASP A 68 8.22 14.51 1.30
CA ASP A 68 7.90 13.09 1.38
C ASP A 68 6.57 12.79 0.66
N VAL A 69 6.70 12.30 -0.58
CA VAL A 69 5.58 11.83 -1.42
C VAL A 69 4.77 10.76 -0.70
N GLU A 70 5.41 9.91 0.10
CA GLU A 70 4.74 8.87 0.89
C GLU A 70 3.79 9.50 1.91
N SER A 71 4.20 10.58 2.56
CA SER A 71 3.33 11.31 3.48
C SER A 71 2.14 11.98 2.80
N TRP A 72 2.37 12.61 1.64
CA TRP A 72 1.29 13.25 0.90
C TRP A 72 0.25 12.21 0.48
N MET A 73 0.71 11.06 -0.02
CA MET A 73 -0.16 9.94 -0.38
C MET A 73 -0.87 9.36 0.84
N THR A 74 -0.19 9.24 1.99
CA THR A 74 -0.79 8.79 3.26
C THR A 74 -1.91 9.73 3.71
N LYS A 75 -1.72 11.06 3.60
CA LYS A 75 -2.79 12.04 3.89
C LYS A 75 -3.97 11.88 2.94
N GLN A 76 -3.74 11.67 1.65
CA GLN A 76 -4.84 11.43 0.70
C GLN A 76 -5.58 10.13 1.01
N LEU A 77 -4.88 9.07 1.40
CA LEU A 77 -5.46 7.80 1.81
C LEU A 77 -6.35 7.96 3.04
N GLN A 78 -5.83 8.58 4.11
CA GLN A 78 -6.59 8.85 5.33
C GLN A 78 -7.85 9.69 5.05
N ARG A 79 -7.74 10.67 4.16
CA ARG A 79 -8.87 11.51 3.75
C ARG A 79 -9.97 10.70 3.07
N LEU A 80 -9.59 9.81 2.15
CA LEU A 80 -10.53 8.95 1.44
C LEU A 80 -11.21 7.95 2.40
N GLU A 81 -10.45 7.35 3.32
CA GLU A 81 -10.98 6.45 4.36
C GLU A 81 -11.99 7.15 5.28
N PHE A 82 -11.70 8.40 5.66
CA PHE A 82 -12.61 9.21 6.45
C PHE A 82 -13.91 9.48 5.69
N GLN A 83 -13.82 9.91 4.42
CA GLN A 83 -14.99 10.15 3.57
C GLN A 83 -15.83 8.88 3.38
N ARG A 84 -15.17 7.73 3.17
CA ARG A 84 -15.82 6.42 3.07
C ARG A 84 -16.61 6.11 4.34
N SER A 85 -16.00 6.29 5.51
CA SER A 85 -16.63 6.04 6.80
C SER A 85 -17.89 6.91 7.01
N GLU A 86 -17.83 8.20 6.69
CA GLU A 86 -19.01 9.08 6.84
C GLU A 86 -20.15 8.69 5.88
N ILE A 87 -19.85 8.32 4.63
CA ILE A 87 -20.88 7.87 3.68
C ILE A 87 -21.49 6.53 4.15
N MET A 88 -20.71 5.63 4.76
CA MET A 88 -21.25 4.40 5.35
C MET A 88 -22.20 4.70 6.51
N GLU A 89 -21.87 5.66 7.39
CA GLU A 89 -22.78 6.10 8.45
C GLU A 89 -24.07 6.74 7.92
N GLU A 90 -24.01 7.46 6.81
CA GLU A 90 -25.19 8.02 6.14
C GLU A 90 -26.04 6.91 5.49
N LEU A 91 -25.39 5.92 4.86
CA LEU A 91 -26.03 4.77 4.24
C LEU A 91 -26.85 3.93 5.23
N ASP A 92 -26.38 3.80 6.48
CA ASP A 92 -27.08 3.07 7.54
C ASP A 92 -28.37 3.78 8.00
N LYS A 93 -28.44 5.10 7.83
CA LYS A 93 -29.59 5.94 8.21
C LYS A 93 -30.60 6.10 7.06
N GLU A 94 -30.17 5.85 5.82
CA GLU A 94 -30.92 6.12 4.62
C GLU A 94 -31.96 5.01 4.32
N GLN A 95 -33.23 5.39 4.16
CA GLN A 95 -34.32 4.47 3.89
C GLN A 95 -34.69 4.43 2.40
N GLU A 96 -34.42 5.51 1.65
CA GLU A 96 -34.80 5.57 0.25
C GLU A 96 -33.78 4.85 -0.64
N SER A 97 -34.26 3.90 -1.45
CA SER A 97 -33.41 3.05 -2.28
C SER A 97 -32.55 3.85 -3.27
N LYS A 98 -33.07 4.97 -3.78
CA LYS A 98 -32.38 5.84 -4.72
C LYS A 98 -31.13 6.47 -4.12
N TYR A 99 -31.22 7.04 -2.92
CA TYR A 99 -30.08 7.65 -2.23
C TYR A 99 -29.08 6.59 -1.77
N ARG A 100 -29.54 5.41 -1.33
CA ARG A 100 -28.65 4.28 -1.03
C ARG A 100 -27.79 3.89 -2.22
N VAL A 101 -28.37 3.79 -3.42
CA VAL A 101 -27.61 3.47 -4.65
C VAL A 101 -26.58 4.56 -4.97
N GLN A 102 -26.90 5.84 -4.72
CA GLN A 102 -25.95 6.94 -4.90
C GLN A 102 -24.78 6.86 -3.93
N HIS A 103 -25.03 6.62 -2.63
CA HIS A 103 -23.98 6.41 -1.63
C HIS A 103 -23.09 5.22 -1.97
N TRP A 104 -23.67 4.09 -2.42
CA TRP A 104 -22.90 2.94 -2.89
C TRP A 104 -21.95 3.28 -4.04
N LYS A 105 -22.42 4.06 -5.03
CA LYS A 105 -21.55 4.52 -6.13
C LYS A 105 -20.41 5.41 -5.63
N GLN A 106 -20.67 6.26 -4.64
CA GLN A 106 -19.64 7.12 -4.05
C GLN A 106 -18.59 6.28 -3.29
N ILE A 107 -19.02 5.31 -2.48
CA ILE A 107 -18.12 4.37 -1.79
C ILE A 107 -17.25 3.62 -2.81
N PHE A 108 -17.86 3.05 -3.84
CA PHE A 108 -17.13 2.34 -4.90
C PHE A 108 -16.06 3.23 -5.58
N ASN A 109 -16.40 4.49 -5.87
CA ASN A 109 -15.45 5.44 -6.44
C ASN A 109 -14.30 5.78 -5.48
N ILE A 110 -14.57 5.83 -4.17
CA ILE A 110 -13.53 6.04 -3.15
C ILE A 110 -12.63 4.81 -3.08
N ASP A 111 -13.18 3.61 -3.02
CA ASP A 111 -12.42 2.35 -2.96
C ASP A 111 -11.49 2.20 -4.18
N ASN A 112 -11.96 2.58 -5.37
CA ASN A 112 -11.11 2.60 -6.57
C ASN A 112 -9.94 3.58 -6.44
N LYS A 113 -10.17 4.80 -5.94
CA LYS A 113 -9.10 5.78 -5.72
C LYS A 113 -8.11 5.33 -4.65
N ILE A 114 -8.59 4.71 -3.58
CA ILE A 114 -7.74 4.10 -2.55
C ILE A 114 -6.87 3.03 -3.19
N THR A 115 -7.45 2.16 -4.03
CA THR A 115 -6.71 1.12 -4.75
C THR A 115 -5.66 1.71 -5.69
N GLU A 116 -6.00 2.77 -6.45
CA GLU A 116 -5.05 3.45 -7.32
C GLU A 116 -3.89 4.09 -6.54
N ILE A 117 -4.17 4.72 -5.40
CA ILE A 117 -3.13 5.28 -4.53
C ILE A 117 -2.30 4.15 -3.95
N ALA A 118 -2.91 3.10 -3.43
CA ALA A 118 -2.24 1.93 -2.87
C ALA A 118 -1.32 1.25 -3.90
N MET A 119 -1.74 1.14 -5.17
CA MET A 119 -0.91 0.60 -6.24
C MET A 119 0.29 1.50 -6.58
N LYS A 120 0.17 2.82 -6.36
CA LYS A 120 1.25 3.81 -6.58
C LYS A 120 2.17 3.98 -5.37
N THR A 121 1.65 3.82 -4.15
CA THR A 121 2.39 3.92 -2.88
C THR A 121 3.01 2.62 -2.45
N MET A 122 2.41 1.47 -2.82
CA MET A 122 3.12 0.21 -2.72
C MET A 122 4.43 0.48 -3.45
N PRO A 123 5.58 0.46 -2.75
CA PRO A 123 6.83 0.45 -3.46
C PRO A 123 6.66 -0.67 -4.47
N HIS A 124 7.13 -0.48 -5.70
CA HIS A 124 7.63 -1.63 -6.41
C HIS A 124 8.54 -2.32 -5.38
N ARG A 125 8.06 -3.37 -4.71
CA ARG A 125 8.90 -4.25 -3.90
C ARG A 125 9.94 -4.93 -4.80
N ALA A 126 9.87 -4.67 -6.11
CA ALA A 126 10.92 -4.88 -7.09
C ALA A 126 12.11 -3.89 -7.02
N ASP A 127 11.96 -2.66 -6.50
CA ASP A 127 12.96 -1.59 -6.65
C ASP A 127 13.60 -1.08 -5.35
N LYS A 128 13.31 -1.69 -4.20
CA LYS A 128 14.02 -1.42 -2.92
C LYS A 128 14.35 -2.66 -2.09
N ILE A 129 14.28 -3.84 -2.68
CA ILE A 129 15.32 -4.84 -2.39
C ILE A 129 16.39 -4.45 -3.39
N ASP A 130 17.47 -3.86 -2.89
CA ASP A 130 18.68 -3.65 -3.65
C ASP A 130 18.92 -4.87 -4.55
N SER A 131 19.66 -4.68 -5.62
CA SER A 131 20.53 -5.73 -6.10
C SER A 131 21.55 -6.16 -5.01
N GLU A 132 21.12 -6.41 -3.76
CA GLU A 132 21.68 -7.44 -2.91
C GLU A 132 21.49 -8.70 -3.72
N THR A 133 22.50 -8.91 -4.55
CA THR A 133 22.70 -10.04 -5.43
C THR A 133 22.16 -11.26 -4.72
N ILE A 134 21.13 -11.90 -5.27
CA ILE A 134 20.78 -13.27 -4.87
C ILE A 134 22.10 -14.02 -4.90
N THR A 135 22.63 -14.28 -3.71
CA THR A 135 23.97 -14.84 -3.57
C THR A 135 23.88 -16.29 -3.95
N ASP A 136 24.99 -16.85 -4.43
CA ASP A 136 25.02 -18.27 -4.73
C ASP A 136 24.71 -19.09 -3.45
N SER A 137 25.09 -18.59 -2.26
CA SER A 137 24.73 -19.16 -0.95
C SER A 137 23.22 -19.25 -0.69
N MET A 138 22.44 -18.22 -1.05
CA MET A 138 20.97 -18.27 -0.91
C MET A 138 20.36 -19.32 -1.83
N VAL A 139 20.91 -19.48 -3.04
CA VAL A 139 20.47 -20.51 -3.99
C VAL A 139 20.79 -21.90 -3.45
N GLU A 140 21.96 -22.09 -2.85
CA GLU A 140 22.37 -23.35 -2.21
C GLU A 140 21.45 -23.75 -1.06
N GLU A 141 21.12 -22.82 -0.15
CA GLU A 141 20.19 -23.06 0.96
C GLU A 141 18.81 -23.50 0.48
N VAL A 142 18.27 -22.79 -0.52
CA VAL A 142 16.99 -23.14 -1.15
C VAL A 142 17.03 -24.55 -1.71
N ILE A 143 18.13 -24.92 -2.36
CA ILE A 143 18.23 -26.22 -3.01
C ILE A 143 18.35 -27.34 -1.97
N HIS A 144 19.18 -27.18 -0.94
CA HIS A 144 19.22 -28.15 0.16
C HIS A 144 17.84 -28.37 0.78
N HIS A 145 17.08 -27.29 0.96
CA HIS A 145 15.72 -27.37 1.47
C HIS A 145 14.81 -28.19 0.55
N LEU A 146 14.84 -27.92 -0.77
CA LEU A 146 14.06 -28.65 -1.77
C LEU A 146 14.46 -30.14 -1.82
N MET A 147 15.75 -30.47 -1.76
CA MET A 147 16.20 -31.87 -1.72
C MET A 147 15.67 -32.61 -0.49
N LYS A 148 15.72 -31.96 0.67
CA LYS A 148 15.22 -32.54 1.92
C LYS A 148 13.72 -32.83 1.87
N LEU A 149 12.94 -32.04 1.14
CA LEU A 149 11.49 -32.20 1.03
C LEU A 149 11.06 -33.38 0.14
N LYS A 150 11.76 -33.66 -0.96
CA LYS A 150 11.39 -34.75 -1.90
C LYS A 150 12.28 -36.00 -1.82
N GLY A 151 13.34 -35.98 -1.03
CA GLY A 151 14.32 -37.08 -0.94
C GLY A 151 15.31 -37.05 -2.11
N ASN A 152 16.50 -37.62 -1.88
CA ASN A 152 17.64 -37.46 -2.80
C ASN A 152 17.47 -38.13 -4.17
N GLU A 153 16.55 -39.08 -4.34
CA GLU A 153 16.55 -39.94 -5.54
C GLU A 153 15.68 -39.44 -6.70
N ASP A 154 14.68 -38.58 -6.49
CA ASP A 154 13.87 -38.01 -7.61
C ASP A 154 13.21 -36.66 -7.25
N ALA A 155 14.01 -35.67 -6.85
CA ALA A 155 13.55 -34.33 -6.47
C ALA A 155 13.15 -33.48 -7.70
N ARG A 156 12.08 -33.90 -8.40
CA ARG A 156 11.49 -33.15 -9.52
C ARG A 156 10.43 -32.16 -9.05
N TYR A 157 10.58 -30.89 -9.42
CA TYR A 157 9.57 -29.86 -9.17
C TYR A 157 8.99 -29.31 -10.47
N LYS A 158 7.68 -29.06 -10.48
CA LYS A 158 7.04 -28.20 -11.49
C LYS A 158 7.27 -26.73 -11.12
N ASP A 159 7.27 -25.81 -12.10
CA ASP A 159 7.45 -24.36 -11.87
C ASP A 159 6.62 -23.85 -10.68
N GLY A 160 5.31 -24.07 -10.71
CA GLY A 160 4.41 -23.59 -9.65
C GLY A 160 4.59 -24.28 -8.30
N GLU A 161 5.12 -25.51 -8.26
CA GLU A 161 5.45 -26.19 -7.00
C GLU A 161 6.71 -25.58 -6.39
N MET A 162 7.76 -25.40 -7.20
CA MET A 162 9.01 -24.81 -6.77
C MET A 162 8.83 -23.38 -6.26
N THR A 163 8.07 -22.55 -6.98
CA THR A 163 7.76 -21.18 -6.54
C THR A 163 7.08 -21.17 -5.17
N ARG A 164 6.11 -22.07 -4.94
CA ARG A 164 5.41 -22.17 -3.65
C ARG A 164 6.32 -22.59 -2.51
N GLU A 165 7.19 -23.59 -2.74
CA GLU A 165 8.12 -24.04 -1.70
C GLU A 165 9.16 -22.98 -1.36
N ILE A 166 9.67 -22.24 -2.35
CA ILE A 166 10.61 -21.12 -2.12
C ILE A 166 9.94 -20.00 -1.30
N ILE A 167 8.70 -19.63 -1.65
CA ILE A 167 7.90 -18.65 -0.91
C ILE A 167 7.74 -19.09 0.55
N LYS A 168 7.38 -20.37 0.77
CA LYS A 168 7.14 -20.92 2.10
C LYS A 168 8.42 -20.98 2.94
N PHE A 169 9.52 -21.41 2.34
CA PHE A 169 10.82 -21.56 3.01
C PHE A 169 11.41 -20.20 3.43
N LEU A 170 11.50 -19.27 2.48
CA LEU A 170 12.13 -17.96 2.69
C LEU A 170 11.16 -16.90 3.24
N LYS A 171 9.87 -17.23 3.36
CA LYS A 171 8.79 -16.27 3.70
C LYS A 171 8.83 -15.03 2.80
N CYS A 172 9.05 -15.24 1.51
CA CYS A 172 9.21 -14.19 0.51
C CYS A 172 7.99 -14.01 -0.39
N ASP A 173 7.99 -12.98 -1.23
CA ASP A 173 6.97 -12.81 -2.26
C ASP A 173 7.29 -13.58 -3.55
N VAL A 174 6.32 -13.62 -4.46
CA VAL A 174 6.43 -14.32 -5.74
C VAL A 174 7.53 -13.74 -6.65
N LEU A 175 7.86 -12.46 -6.50
CA LEU A 175 8.87 -11.80 -7.32
C LEU A 175 10.28 -12.26 -6.89
N LEU A 176 10.57 -12.28 -5.59
CA LEU A 176 11.84 -12.78 -5.07
C LEU A 176 12.01 -14.27 -5.41
N ALA A 177 10.96 -15.08 -5.21
CA ALA A 177 10.99 -16.48 -5.60
C ALA A 177 11.28 -16.66 -7.11
N SER A 178 10.66 -15.86 -7.98
CA SER A 178 10.91 -15.88 -9.42
C SER A 178 12.35 -15.47 -9.77
N ARG A 179 12.92 -14.49 -9.07
CA ARG A 179 14.32 -14.08 -9.26
C ARG A 179 15.30 -15.18 -8.84
N ILE A 180 15.03 -15.89 -7.74
CA ILE A 180 15.83 -17.05 -7.31
C ILE A 180 15.78 -18.14 -8.36
N ILE A 181 14.59 -18.48 -8.86
CA ILE A 181 14.41 -19.45 -9.94
C ILE A 181 15.15 -19.03 -11.21
N ASN A 182 15.12 -17.75 -11.55
CA ASN A 182 15.87 -17.24 -12.70
C ASN A 182 17.39 -17.35 -12.49
N LYS A 183 17.89 -17.02 -11.31
CA LYS A 183 19.30 -17.20 -10.95
C LYS A 183 19.70 -18.68 -11.00
N MET A 184 18.84 -19.57 -10.53
CA MET A 184 18.97 -21.02 -10.71
C MET A 184 19.07 -21.36 -12.22
N ASN A 185 18.17 -20.87 -13.06
CA ASN A 185 18.24 -21.11 -14.51
C ASN A 185 19.57 -20.63 -15.12
N ILE A 186 20.03 -19.43 -14.76
CA ILE A 186 21.30 -18.84 -15.23
C ILE A 186 22.51 -19.70 -14.81
N LEU A 187 22.46 -20.28 -13.60
CA LEU A 187 23.48 -21.21 -13.10
C LEU A 187 23.42 -22.60 -13.78
N GLY A 188 22.58 -22.78 -14.80
CA GLY A 188 22.44 -24.00 -15.59
C GLY A 188 21.43 -25.00 -15.02
N LEU A 189 20.54 -24.56 -14.12
CA LEU A 189 19.68 -25.47 -13.32
C LEU A 189 18.33 -25.77 -13.96
N ARG A 190 18.12 -25.33 -15.20
CA ARG A 190 16.95 -25.66 -15.99
C ARG A 190 17.22 -26.93 -16.78
N TYR A 191 16.60 -28.05 -16.37
CA TYR A 191 16.63 -29.28 -17.14
C TYR A 191 15.26 -29.54 -17.75
N CYS A 192 15.03 -29.06 -18.98
CA CYS A 192 13.85 -29.45 -19.74
C CYS A 192 13.96 -30.95 -20.06
N THR A 193 13.02 -31.78 -19.62
CA THR A 193 12.82 -33.09 -20.25
C THR A 193 12.39 -32.88 -21.69
N GLU A 194 12.83 -33.78 -22.58
CA GLU A 194 12.49 -33.75 -24.01
C GLU A 194 10.98 -33.54 -24.22
N PRO A 195 10.59 -32.76 -25.24
CA PRO A 195 9.19 -32.55 -25.55
C PRO A 195 8.52 -33.89 -25.84
N SER A 196 7.62 -34.35 -24.97
CA SER A 196 6.66 -35.37 -25.37
C SER A 196 5.71 -34.73 -26.38
N HIS A 197 5.50 -35.42 -27.49
CA HIS A 197 5.05 -34.83 -28.76
C HIS A 197 3.67 -34.13 -28.78
N GLU A 198 2.95 -33.96 -27.66
CA GLU A 198 1.53 -33.57 -27.74
C GLU A 198 0.94 -32.69 -26.62
N THR A 199 1.67 -32.16 -25.63
CA THR A 199 1.05 -31.21 -24.66
C THR A 199 2.02 -30.13 -24.17
N MET A 200 1.46 -28.98 -23.78
CA MET A 200 2.13 -27.78 -23.22
C MET A 200 3.42 -28.13 -22.47
N SER A 201 4.54 -27.44 -22.78
CA SER A 201 5.86 -27.74 -22.20
C SER A 201 5.83 -27.65 -20.68
N ILE A 202 5.74 -28.81 -20.00
CA ILE A 202 5.90 -28.86 -18.55
C ILE A 202 7.40 -28.82 -18.29
N THR A 203 7.89 -27.70 -17.77
CA THR A 203 9.28 -27.60 -17.30
C THR A 203 9.37 -28.33 -15.95
N PHE A 204 10.40 -29.17 -15.80
CA PHE A 204 10.73 -29.83 -14.54
C PHE A 204 12.13 -29.41 -14.08
N TYR A 205 12.36 -29.39 -12.78
CA TYR A 205 13.66 -29.13 -12.17
C TYR A 205 14.15 -30.37 -11.45
N ASN A 206 15.28 -30.95 -11.86
CA ASN A 206 15.92 -32.07 -11.15
C ASN A 206 16.97 -31.50 -10.18
N ILE A 207 16.58 -31.39 -8.91
CA ILE A 207 17.40 -30.76 -7.87
C ILE A 207 18.53 -31.69 -7.39
N SER A 208 18.36 -33.01 -7.47
CA SER A 208 19.39 -33.99 -7.08
C SER A 208 20.63 -33.92 -7.98
N LYS A 209 20.41 -33.92 -9.31
CA LYS A 209 21.49 -33.76 -10.30
C LYS A 209 22.23 -32.42 -10.13
N PHE A 210 21.56 -31.41 -9.61
CA PHE A 210 22.18 -30.12 -9.31
C PHE A 210 23.20 -30.22 -8.16
N SER A 211 22.82 -30.85 -7.05
CA SER A 211 23.67 -30.95 -5.87
C SER A 211 24.97 -31.69 -6.20
N GLU A 212 24.86 -32.76 -6.99
CA GLU A 212 26.00 -33.52 -7.49
C GLU A 212 26.96 -32.68 -8.35
N MET A 213 26.45 -31.87 -9.29
CA MET A 213 27.27 -31.03 -10.18
C MET A 213 28.06 -29.93 -9.45
N ARG A 214 27.65 -29.59 -8.22
CA ARG A 214 28.26 -28.52 -7.42
C ARG A 214 29.00 -29.03 -6.19
N GLY A 215 29.04 -30.34 -5.96
CA GLY A 215 29.66 -30.93 -4.76
C GLY A 215 28.92 -30.56 -3.47
N ILE A 216 27.64 -30.22 -3.59
CA ILE A 216 26.76 -29.83 -2.49
C ILE A 216 26.16 -31.14 -1.94
N ASN A 217 26.92 -31.85 -1.11
CA ASN A 217 26.48 -33.11 -0.48
C ASN A 217 25.78 -32.85 0.86
#